data_AF-A0AAV5ELB9-F1
#
_entry.id   AF-A0AAV5ELB9-F1
#
_cell.length_a   1.000
_cell.length_b   1.000
_cell.length_c   1.000
_cell.angle_alpha   90.00
_cell.angle_beta   90.00
_cell.angle_gamma   90.00
#
_symmetry.space_group_name_H-M   'P 1'
#
loop_
_entity.id
_entity.type
_entity.pdbx_description
1 polymer ?
#
loop_
_entity_poly.entity_id
_entity_poly.type
_entity_poly.pdbx_seq_one_letter_code
_entity_poly.pdbx_strand_id
1 'polypeptide(L)'
;MNVPKWFIKVVEKINKGFLWKGKEKANEGCCLVAWTKVARPLDLGGLGIPNLEIMSWALQMRWQWFRKTREDRPWTDLELPSNPNALALFAIATYTEVGNGNNTLFWSDRWLHGFSIENLAPAVFNSIAPRIRKTWTVAEALDGAVWVQDV
;
A
#
# COMPACT_ATOMS: atom_id res chain seq x y z
N MET A 1 7.56 1.88 4.61
CA MET A 1 9.00 1.89 4.88
C MET A 1 9.63 2.14 3.52
N ASN A 2 10.43 3.18 3.40
CA ASN A 2 11.03 3.50 2.10
C ASN A 2 12.35 2.76 1.99
N VAL A 3 12.44 1.84 1.02
CA VAL A 3 13.71 1.17 0.73
C VAL A 3 14.70 2.25 0.28
N PRO A 4 15.89 2.35 0.90
CA PRO A 4 16.87 3.35 0.50
C PRO A 4 17.23 3.22 -0.98
N LYS A 5 17.20 4.33 -1.72
CA LYS A 5 17.49 4.34 -3.17
C LYS A 5 18.87 3.77 -3.50
N TRP A 6 19.85 3.95 -2.61
CA TRP A 6 21.19 3.39 -2.80
C TRP A 6 21.17 1.86 -2.81
N PHE A 7 20.35 1.23 -1.96
CA PHE A 7 20.25 -0.22 -1.88
C PHE A 7 19.66 -0.79 -3.17
N ILE A 8 18.58 -0.18 -3.67
CA ILE A 8 17.98 -0.55 -4.95
C ILE A 8 19.03 -0.45 -6.07
N LYS A 9 19.77 0.66 -6.14
CA LYS A 9 20.83 0.86 -7.15
C LYS A 9 21.93 -0.21 -7.06
N VAL A 10 22.31 -0.64 -5.87
CA VAL A 10 23.32 -1.71 -5.68
C VAL A 10 22.80 -3.03 -6.24
N VAL A 11 21.57 -3.43 -5.89
CA VAL A 11 20.99 -4.68 -6.39
C VAL A 11 20.78 -4.63 -7.91
N GLU A 12 20.29 -3.49 -8.44
CA GLU A 12 20.19 -3.30 -9.89
C GLU A 12 21.55 -3.41 -10.59
N LYS A 13 22.62 -2.91 -9.97
CA LYS A 13 23.98 -3.00 -10.55
C LYS A 13 24.44 -4.46 -10.65
N ILE A 14 24.18 -5.27 -9.62
CA ILE A 14 24.48 -6.71 -9.62
C ILE A 14 23.68 -7.41 -10.73
N ASN A 15 22.37 -7.14 -10.81
CA ASN A 15 21.50 -7.74 -11.83
C ASN A 15 21.92 -7.34 -13.26
N LYS A 16 22.29 -6.06 -13.48
CA LYS A 16 22.82 -5.58 -14.76
C LYS A 16 24.16 -6.23 -15.13
N GLY A 17 25.04 -6.39 -14.14
CA GLY A 17 26.34 -7.06 -14.31
C GLY A 17 26.16 -8.51 -14.76
N PHE A 18 25.31 -9.25 -14.04
CA PHE A 18 24.97 -10.63 -14.38
C PHE A 18 24.39 -10.74 -15.80
N LEU A 19 23.36 -9.94 -16.12
CA LEU A 19 22.60 -10.06 -17.37
C LEU A 19 23.43 -9.68 -18.61
N TRP A 20 24.22 -8.62 -18.55
CA TRP A 20 24.84 -8.05 -19.76
C TRP A 20 26.32 -8.39 -19.93
N LYS A 21 27.02 -8.79 -18.86
CA LYS A 21 28.48 -8.99 -18.89
C LYS A 21 28.95 -10.28 -18.24
N GLY A 22 28.08 -11.05 -17.57
CA GLY A 22 28.49 -12.24 -16.80
C GLY A 22 29.52 -11.92 -15.71
N LYS A 23 29.52 -10.67 -15.21
CA LYS A 23 30.49 -10.14 -14.23
C LYS A 23 29.76 -9.34 -13.16
N GLU A 24 30.35 -9.20 -11.98
CA GLU A 24 29.73 -8.52 -10.83
C GLU A 24 29.35 -7.05 -11.11
N LYS A 25 30.05 -6.36 -12.02
CA LYS A 25 29.80 -4.96 -12.38
C LYS A 25 29.65 -4.80 -13.89
N ALA A 26 28.54 -4.22 -14.32
CA ALA A 26 28.40 -3.63 -15.65
C ALA A 26 28.81 -2.14 -15.59
N ASN A 27 29.60 -1.69 -16.56
CA ASN A 27 29.90 -0.27 -16.74
C ASN A 27 28.71 0.43 -17.45
N GLU A 28 28.58 1.74 -17.23
CA GLU A 28 27.60 2.56 -17.97
C GLU A 28 27.87 2.43 -19.48
N GLY A 29 26.80 2.19 -20.26
CA GLY A 29 26.88 1.87 -21.69
C GLY A 29 26.87 0.37 -22.05
N CYS A 30 26.96 -0.54 -21.08
CA CYS A 30 26.88 -1.98 -21.34
C CYS A 30 25.44 -2.52 -21.46
N CYS A 31 24.44 -1.76 -21.00
CA CYS A 31 23.04 -2.18 -21.02
C CYS A 31 22.40 -1.75 -22.34
N LEU A 32 22.00 -2.72 -23.17
CA LEU A 32 21.33 -2.46 -24.45
C LEU A 32 19.88 -1.97 -24.28
N VAL A 33 19.28 -2.25 -23.11
CA VAL A 33 17.90 -1.93 -22.81
C VAL A 33 17.82 -1.21 -21.46
N ALA A 34 17.00 -0.16 -21.40
CA ALA A 34 16.73 0.57 -20.15
C ALA A 34 16.18 -0.39 -19.08
N TRP A 35 16.69 -0.28 -17.85
CA TRP A 35 16.32 -1.18 -16.76
C TRP A 35 14.83 -1.20 -16.45
N THR A 36 14.15 -0.05 -16.59
CA THR A 36 12.70 0.08 -16.44
C THR A 36 11.89 -0.68 -17.49
N LYS A 37 12.47 -1.01 -18.65
CA LYS A 37 11.86 -1.90 -19.65
C LYS A 37 12.16 -3.36 -19.34
N VAL A 38 13.39 -3.66 -18.92
CA VAL A 38 13.81 -5.01 -18.51
C VAL A 38 12.99 -5.53 -17.32
N ALA A 39 12.73 -4.69 -16.33
CA ALA A 39 11.99 -5.05 -15.12
C ALA A 39 10.47 -5.15 -15.30
N ARG A 40 9.96 -5.06 -16.54
CA ARG A 40 8.54 -5.28 -16.80
C ARG A 40 8.18 -6.77 -16.74
N PRO A 41 6.92 -7.09 -16.44
CA PRO A 41 6.36 -8.43 -16.65
C PRO A 41 6.63 -8.98 -18.07
N LEU A 42 6.66 -10.31 -18.20
CA LEU A 42 6.95 -11.00 -19.46
C LEU A 42 5.90 -10.69 -20.54
N ASP A 43 4.63 -10.60 -20.14
CA ASP A 43 3.48 -10.21 -20.96
C ASP A 43 3.56 -8.77 -21.48
N LEU A 44 4.34 -7.91 -20.80
CA LEU A 44 4.61 -6.54 -21.22
C LEU A 44 5.98 -6.37 -21.91
N GLY A 45 6.57 -7.47 -22.37
CA GLY A 45 7.82 -7.51 -23.13
C GLY A 45 9.09 -7.25 -22.31
N GLY A 46 9.02 -7.40 -20.99
CA GLY A 46 10.20 -7.37 -20.10
C GLY A 46 10.80 -8.76 -19.88
N LEU A 47 11.75 -8.86 -18.95
CA LEU A 47 12.36 -10.12 -18.53
C LEU A 47 11.74 -10.70 -17.25
N GLY A 48 10.67 -10.07 -16.72
CA GLY A 48 10.03 -10.51 -15.47
C GLY A 48 10.87 -10.30 -14.22
N ILE A 49 11.96 -9.51 -14.29
CA ILE A 49 12.78 -9.19 -13.12
C ILE A 49 11.99 -8.23 -12.22
N PRO A 50 11.69 -8.60 -10.96
CA PRO A 50 10.87 -7.75 -10.09
C PRO A 50 11.51 -6.38 -9.85
N ASN A 51 10.73 -5.31 -10.03
CA ASN A 51 11.10 -4.00 -9.52
C ASN A 51 11.01 -4.02 -7.99
N LEU A 52 12.15 -3.86 -7.31
CA LEU A 52 12.26 -3.92 -5.85
C LEU A 52 11.41 -2.86 -5.13
N GLU A 53 11.20 -1.69 -5.73
CA GLU A 53 10.36 -0.65 -5.16
C GLU A 53 8.88 -1.09 -5.17
N ILE A 54 8.41 -1.57 -6.31
CA ILE A 54 7.04 -2.07 -6.47
C ILE A 54 6.81 -3.31 -5.58
N MET A 55 7.79 -4.23 -5.55
CA MET A 55 7.74 -5.41 -4.68
C MET A 55 7.69 -5.02 -3.20
N SER A 56 8.41 -3.97 -2.80
CA SER A 56 8.35 -3.43 -1.44
C SER A 56 6.95 -2.88 -1.11
N TRP A 57 6.31 -2.19 -2.05
CA TRP A 57 4.93 -1.73 -1.86
C TRP A 57 3.96 -2.89 -1.74
N ALA A 58 4.07 -3.91 -2.58
CA ALA A 58 3.23 -5.10 -2.53
C ALA A 58 3.33 -5.84 -1.19
N LEU A 59 4.55 -5.96 -0.63
CA LEU A 59 4.76 -6.54 0.69
C LEU A 59 4.10 -5.70 1.80
N GLN A 60 4.20 -4.37 1.71
CA GLN A 60 3.55 -3.46 2.65
C GLN A 60 2.01 -3.54 2.55
N MET A 61 1.45 -3.65 1.34
CA MET A 61 0.02 -3.89 1.15
C MET A 61 -0.43 -5.20 1.80
N ARG A 62 0.36 -6.28 1.62
CA ARG A 62 0.09 -7.57 2.27
C ARG A 62 0.11 -7.46 3.79
N TRP A 63 0.99 -6.63 4.34
CA TRP A 63 0.99 -6.35 5.77
C TRP A 63 -0.30 -5.64 6.22
N GLN A 64 -0.74 -4.61 5.49
CA GLN A 64 -2.01 -3.93 5.78
C GLN A 64 -3.21 -4.90 5.74
N TRP A 65 -3.21 -5.82 4.79
CA TRP A 65 -4.21 -6.89 4.74
C TRP A 65 -4.21 -7.74 6.00
N PHE A 66 -3.03 -8.18 6.47
CA PHE A 66 -2.94 -8.98 7.69
C PHE A 66 -3.39 -8.21 8.93
N ARG A 67 -3.12 -6.91 9.03
CA ARG A 67 -3.62 -6.07 10.14
C ARG A 67 -5.15 -6.02 10.19
N LYS A 68 -5.81 -6.03 9.03
CA LYS A 68 -7.28 -6.00 8.93
C LYS A 68 -7.94 -7.36 9.13
N THR A 69 -7.23 -8.46 8.85
CA THR A 69 -7.84 -9.81 8.81
C THR A 69 -7.38 -10.76 9.90
N ARG A 70 -6.28 -10.44 10.60
CA ARG A 70 -5.62 -11.36 11.55
C ARG A 70 -5.21 -10.64 12.82
N GLU A 71 -6.21 -10.23 13.59
CA GLU A 71 -6.03 -9.62 14.93
C GLU A 71 -5.44 -10.61 15.96
N ASP A 72 -5.45 -11.91 15.66
CA ASP A 72 -4.94 -12.99 16.53
C ASP A 72 -3.41 -13.11 16.56
N ARG A 73 -2.70 -12.33 15.73
CA ARG A 73 -1.25 -12.49 15.54
C ARG A 73 -0.47 -11.51 16.43
N PRO A 74 0.66 -11.94 17.02
CA PRO A 74 1.42 -11.11 17.97
C PRO A 74 2.09 -9.87 17.35
N TRP A 75 2.00 -9.68 16.03
CA TRP A 75 2.59 -8.55 15.30
C TRP A 75 1.53 -7.56 14.77
N THR A 76 0.26 -7.69 15.17
CA THR A 76 -0.82 -6.75 14.83
C THR A 76 -0.53 -5.34 15.31
N ASP A 77 0.05 -5.25 16.52
CA ASP A 77 0.35 -3.98 17.20
C ASP A 77 1.69 -3.39 16.74
N LEU A 78 2.42 -4.09 15.86
CA LEU A 78 3.67 -3.56 15.33
C LEU A 78 3.36 -2.46 14.30
N GLU A 79 3.57 -1.22 14.72
CA GLU A 79 3.50 -0.06 13.83
C GLU A 79 4.68 -0.06 12.85
N LEU A 80 4.47 -0.71 11.71
CA LEU A 80 5.41 -0.63 10.61
C LEU A 80 5.14 0.63 9.79
N PRO A 81 6.14 1.51 9.61
CA PRO A 81 5.99 2.64 8.71
C PRO A 81 5.61 2.09 7.34
N SER A 82 4.57 2.61 6.72
CA SER A 82 4.11 2.20 5.39
C SER A 82 4.31 3.35 4.40
N ASN A 83 4.72 3.02 3.18
CA ASN A 83 4.87 3.99 2.11
C ASN A 83 3.47 4.51 1.70
N PRO A 84 3.29 5.82 1.49
CA PRO A 84 2.01 6.39 1.07
C PRO A 84 1.40 5.72 -0.17
N ASN A 85 2.23 5.37 -1.16
CA ASN A 85 1.78 4.67 -2.37
C ASN A 85 1.23 3.27 -2.05
N ALA A 86 1.88 2.55 -1.12
CA ALA A 86 1.40 1.23 -0.71
C ALA A 86 0.05 1.33 0.03
N LEU A 87 -0.13 2.35 0.88
CA LEU A 87 -1.41 2.61 1.56
C LEU A 87 -2.51 3.00 0.57
N ALA A 88 -2.21 3.88 -0.38
CA ALA A 88 -3.16 4.30 -1.41
C ALA A 88 -3.56 3.12 -2.32
N LEU A 89 -2.59 2.33 -2.79
CA LEU A 89 -2.85 1.13 -3.58
C LEU A 89 -3.69 0.11 -2.81
N PHE A 90 -3.41 -0.08 -1.52
CA PHE A 90 -4.22 -0.96 -0.66
C PHE A 90 -5.66 -0.45 -0.57
N ALA A 91 -5.86 0.83 -0.26
CA ALA A 91 -7.19 1.43 -0.11
C ALA A 91 -8.03 1.38 -1.41
N ILE A 92 -7.38 1.45 -2.58
CA ILE A 92 -8.08 1.33 -3.87
C ILE A 92 -8.37 -0.13 -4.21
N ALA A 93 -7.48 -1.05 -3.85
CA ALA A 93 -7.59 -2.46 -4.21
C ALA A 93 -8.54 -3.26 -3.30
N THR A 94 -8.88 -2.75 -2.12
CA THR A 94 -9.69 -3.46 -1.13
C THR A 94 -10.96 -2.71 -0.75
N TYR A 95 -11.94 -3.47 -0.30
CA TYR A 95 -13.14 -2.99 0.37
C TYR A 95 -13.39 -3.90 1.58
N THR A 96 -14.16 -3.40 2.54
CA THR A 96 -14.42 -4.12 3.78
C THR A 96 -15.88 -4.53 3.85
N GLU A 97 -16.15 -5.81 4.07
CA GLU A 97 -17.46 -6.27 4.48
C GLU A 97 -17.58 -6.10 5.99
N VAL A 98 -18.54 -5.28 6.43
CA VAL A 98 -18.66 -4.94 7.85
C VAL A 98 -19.17 -6.14 8.62
N GLY A 99 -18.33 -6.67 9.50
CA GLY A 99 -18.71 -7.61 10.56
C GLY A 99 -19.17 -6.87 11.82
N ASN A 100 -18.37 -6.94 12.88
CA ASN A 100 -18.63 -6.21 14.14
C ASN A 100 -18.28 -4.70 14.08
N GLY A 101 -17.70 -4.22 12.98
CA GLY A 101 -17.35 -2.81 12.77
C GLY A 101 -16.13 -2.28 13.53
N ASN A 102 -15.54 -3.03 14.47
CA ASN A 102 -14.47 -2.55 15.37
C ASN A 102 -13.11 -2.31 14.68
N ASN A 103 -12.87 -2.91 13.51
CA ASN A 103 -11.63 -2.73 12.75
C ASN A 103 -11.87 -2.10 11.37
N THR A 104 -12.98 -1.38 11.20
CA THR A 104 -13.32 -0.69 9.95
C THR A 104 -13.48 0.79 10.25
N LEU A 105 -12.70 1.65 9.61
CA LEU A 105 -12.80 3.10 9.80
C LEU A 105 -14.05 3.65 9.09
N PHE A 106 -14.88 4.39 9.83
CA PHE A 106 -16.16 4.86 9.32
C PHE A 106 -16.00 5.81 8.12
N TRP A 107 -15.08 6.76 8.20
CA TRP A 107 -14.94 7.83 7.21
C TRP A 107 -14.11 7.45 5.98
N SER A 108 -13.06 6.64 6.17
CA SER A 108 -12.00 6.42 5.17
C SER A 108 -11.98 5.02 4.55
N ASP A 109 -12.42 3.97 5.26
CA ASP A 109 -12.47 2.63 4.67
C ASP A 109 -13.62 2.51 3.66
N ARG A 110 -13.42 1.68 2.64
CA ARG A 110 -14.44 1.41 1.61
C ARG A 110 -15.38 0.31 2.07
N TRP A 111 -16.29 0.63 2.97
CA TRP A 111 -17.20 -0.36 3.56
C TRP A 111 -18.66 -0.20 3.10
N LEU A 112 -19.01 0.91 2.46
CA LEU A 112 -20.36 1.19 2.00
C LEU A 112 -20.49 0.88 0.50
N HIS A 113 -20.90 -0.34 0.16
CA HIS A 113 -21.01 -0.83 -1.23
C HIS A 113 -19.72 -0.63 -2.04
N GLY A 114 -18.57 -0.81 -1.41
CA GLY A 114 -17.27 -0.58 -2.03
C GLY A 114 -16.89 0.89 -2.16
N PHE A 115 -17.57 1.81 -1.49
CA PHE A 115 -17.18 3.22 -1.38
C PHE A 115 -16.88 3.57 0.08
N SER A 116 -16.01 4.57 0.26
CA SER A 116 -15.83 5.27 1.53
C SER A 116 -16.74 6.49 1.58
N ILE A 117 -17.01 7.01 2.77
CA ILE A 117 -17.77 8.26 2.91
C ILE A 117 -16.97 9.43 2.35
N GLU A 118 -15.63 9.40 2.45
CA GLU A 118 -14.73 10.34 1.75
C GLU A 118 -15.05 10.43 0.25
N ASN A 119 -15.29 9.30 -0.41
CA ASN A 119 -15.60 9.26 -1.84
C ASN A 119 -17.02 9.77 -2.15
N LEU A 120 -17.99 9.47 -1.28
CA LEU A 120 -19.41 9.79 -1.50
C LEU A 120 -19.76 11.24 -1.12
N ALA A 121 -19.14 11.75 -0.05
CA ALA A 121 -19.44 13.04 0.54
C ALA A 121 -18.14 13.77 0.96
N PRO A 122 -17.28 14.18 0.02
CA PRO A 122 -15.98 14.79 0.31
C PRO A 122 -16.10 16.11 1.08
N ALA A 123 -17.19 16.87 0.90
CA ALA A 123 -17.44 18.10 1.65
C ALA A 123 -17.66 17.81 3.15
N VAL A 124 -18.45 16.78 3.47
CA VAL A 124 -18.68 16.32 4.84
C VAL A 124 -17.41 15.74 5.43
N PHE A 125 -16.70 14.89 4.69
CA PHE A 125 -15.41 14.37 5.16
C PHE A 125 -14.43 15.49 5.51
N ASN A 126 -14.41 16.57 4.73
CA ASN A 126 -13.51 17.70 4.95
C ASN A 126 -13.89 18.61 6.13
N SER A 127 -15.14 18.61 6.62
CA SER A 127 -15.52 19.37 7.82
C SER A 127 -15.10 18.67 9.12
N ILE A 128 -14.85 17.37 9.08
CA ILE A 128 -14.60 16.55 10.28
C ILE A 128 -13.17 16.69 10.79
N ALA A 129 -12.96 16.64 12.09
CA ALA A 129 -11.61 16.73 12.65
C ALA A 129 -10.69 15.58 12.13
N PRO A 130 -9.44 15.85 11.70
CA PRO A 130 -8.54 14.83 11.17
C PRO A 130 -8.29 13.63 12.09
N ARG A 131 -8.40 13.84 13.41
CA ARG A 131 -8.31 12.77 14.41
C ARG A 131 -9.44 11.76 14.23
N ILE A 132 -10.67 12.24 14.09
CA ILE A 132 -11.86 11.39 14.04
C ILE A 132 -11.88 10.58 12.75
N ARG A 133 -11.50 11.19 11.62
CA ARG A 133 -11.34 10.49 10.32
C ARG A 133 -10.40 9.27 10.38
N LYS A 134 -9.46 9.24 11.33
CA LYS A 134 -8.42 8.20 11.46
C LYS A 134 -8.69 7.19 12.57
N THR A 135 -9.54 7.50 13.55
CA THR A 135 -9.74 6.65 14.73
C THR A 135 -11.13 6.05 14.80
N TRP A 136 -12.16 6.73 14.29
CA TRP A 136 -13.52 6.27 14.46
C TRP A 136 -13.84 5.06 13.62
N THR A 137 -14.33 4.05 14.30
CA THR A 137 -14.72 2.78 13.70
C THR A 137 -16.21 2.79 13.33
N VAL A 138 -16.62 1.88 12.44
CA VAL A 138 -18.03 1.72 12.06
C VAL A 138 -18.88 1.32 13.27
N ALA A 139 -18.32 0.52 14.19
CA ALA A 139 -19.00 0.14 15.43
C ALA A 139 -19.34 1.35 16.31
N GLU A 140 -18.35 2.22 16.56
CA GLU A 140 -18.52 3.41 17.40
C GLU A 140 -19.41 4.46 16.73
N ALA A 141 -19.23 4.67 15.42
CA ALA A 141 -19.95 5.69 14.68
C ALA A 141 -21.45 5.39 14.58
N LEU A 142 -21.81 4.11 14.36
CA LEU A 142 -23.21 3.69 14.21
C LEU A 142 -23.92 3.44 15.55
N ASP A 143 -23.19 3.25 16.65
CA ASP A 143 -23.80 3.16 17.97
C ASP A 143 -24.52 4.49 18.31
N GLY A 144 -25.85 4.43 18.48
CA GLY A 144 -26.68 5.60 18.72
C GLY A 144 -26.64 6.70 17.65
N ALA A 145 -26.11 6.41 16.45
CA ALA A 145 -25.86 7.39 15.38
C ALA A 145 -25.02 8.61 15.84
N VAL A 146 -24.05 8.38 16.72
CA VAL A 146 -23.17 9.43 17.28
C VAL A 146 -22.39 10.17 16.18
N TRP A 147 -22.19 9.55 15.01
CA TRP A 147 -21.52 10.17 13.89
C TRP A 147 -22.15 11.46 13.36
N VAL A 148 -23.40 11.75 13.69
CA VAL A 148 -24.05 13.00 13.30
C VAL A 148 -23.49 14.21 14.06
N GLN A 149 -22.95 13.99 15.27
CA GLN A 149 -22.36 15.05 16.10
C GLN A 149 -21.00 15.54 15.59
N ASP A 150 -20.43 14.80 14.64
CA ASP A 150 -19.12 15.02 14.05
C ASP A 150 -19.13 16.10 12.96
N VAL A 151 -20.32 16.39 12.40
CA VAL A 151 -20.55 17.24 11.23
C VAL A 151 -20.92 18.67 11.62
#